data_AF-A0A6G0VH33-F1
#
_entry.id   AF-A0A6G0VH33-F1
#
_cell.length_a   1.000
_cell.length_b   1.000
_cell.length_c   1.000
_cell.angle_alpha   90.00
_cell.angle_beta   90.00
_cell.angle_gamma   90.00
#
_symmetry.space_group_name_H-M   'P 1'
#
loop_
_entity.id
_entity.type
_entity.pdbx_description
1 polymer ?
#
loop_
_entity_poly.entity_id
_entity_poly.type
_entity_poly.pdbx_seq_one_letter_code
_entity_poly.pdbx_strand_id
1 'polypeptide(L)'
;MAAKFRIFKKPISIELEKVSIITMTCVLLHNFLRRNETAASIYTPPGTIDICDNTGVIIQPGSWRREIGENCAIRPIDQVPRRSPENAIQIREQFTSYFYNNN
;
A
#
# COMPACT_ATOMS: atom_id res chain seq x y z
N MET A 1 2.82 -3.79 4.35
CA MET A 1 2.58 -5.24 4.49
C MET A 1 3.85 -6.07 4.63
N ALA A 2 4.77 -6.09 3.65
CA ALA A 2 5.95 -6.98 3.68
C ALA A 2 6.96 -6.72 4.81
N ALA A 3 7.02 -5.50 5.34
CA ALA A 3 7.79 -5.20 6.55
C ALA A 3 7.32 -6.05 7.75
N LYS A 4 6.00 -6.18 7.95
CA LYS A 4 5.41 -6.89 9.10
C LYS A 4 5.19 -8.38 8.86
N PHE A 5 4.79 -8.77 7.64
CA PHE A 5 4.48 -10.16 7.32
C PHE A 5 5.58 -10.77 6.47
N ARG A 6 6.39 -11.64 7.08
CA ARG A 6 7.53 -12.32 6.43
C ARG A 6 7.13 -13.16 5.22
N ILE A 7 5.87 -13.62 5.17
CA ILE A 7 5.34 -14.40 4.04
C ILE A 7 5.45 -13.65 2.71
N PHE A 8 5.42 -12.31 2.73
CA PHE A 8 5.58 -11.48 1.53
C PHE A 8 7.04 -11.14 1.19
N LYS A 9 8.01 -11.60 1.99
CA LYS A 9 9.43 -11.37 1.70
C LYS A 9 9.96 -12.30 0.61
N LYS A 10 9.30 -13.43 0.34
CA LYS A 10 9.67 -14.39 -0.70
C LYS A 10 8.46 -14.72 -1.58
N PRO A 11 8.66 -15.15 -2.83
CA PRO A 11 7.59 -15.65 -3.66
C PRO A 11 6.83 -16.78 -2.95
N ILE A 12 5.51 -16.74 -3.01
CA ILE A 12 4.66 -17.73 -2.35
C ILE A 12 4.45 -18.89 -3.34
N SER A 13 5.03 -20.05 -3.04
CA SER A 13 4.98 -21.24 -3.91
C SER A 13 3.82 -22.17 -3.55
N ILE A 14 2.59 -21.67 -3.63
CA ILE A 14 1.36 -22.45 -3.42
C ILE A 14 0.30 -22.07 -4.47
N GLU A 15 -0.83 -22.77 -4.48
CA GLU A 15 -1.97 -22.47 -5.36
C GLU A 15 -2.49 -21.03 -5.20
N LEU A 16 -2.84 -20.39 -6.33
CA LEU A 16 -3.26 -18.99 -6.38
C LEU A 16 -4.45 -18.66 -5.47
N GLU A 17 -5.41 -19.58 -5.36
CA GLU A 17 -6.57 -19.40 -4.48
C GLU A 17 -6.14 -19.23 -3.02
N LYS A 18 -5.20 -20.07 -2.56
CA LYS A 18 -4.63 -19.99 -1.21
C LYS A 18 -3.82 -18.71 -1.02
N VAL A 19 -3.09 -18.26 -2.04
CA VAL A 19 -2.35 -16.98 -2.00
C VAL A 19 -3.30 -15.80 -1.77
N SER A 20 -4.46 -15.79 -2.43
CA SER A 20 -5.48 -14.76 -2.25
C SER A 20 -6.00 -14.73 -0.81
N ILE A 21 -6.35 -15.90 -0.27
CA ILE A 21 -6.84 -16.04 1.12
C ILE A 21 -5.79 -15.56 2.12
N ILE A 22 -4.52 -15.95 1.95
CA ILE A 22 -3.42 -15.50 2.81
C ILE A 22 -3.27 -13.99 2.75
N THR A 23 -3.27 -13.42 1.54
CA THR A 23 -3.10 -11.98 1.33
C THR A 23 -4.22 -11.21 2.01
N MET A 24 -5.47 -11.62 1.79
CA MET A 24 -6.64 -11.01 2.41
C MET A 24 -6.61 -11.14 3.94
N THR A 25 -6.23 -12.30 4.46
CA THR A 25 -6.08 -12.51 5.91
C THR A 25 -5.04 -11.58 6.53
N CYS A 26 -3.88 -11.40 5.88
CA CYS A 26 -2.89 -10.45 6.34
C CYS A 26 -3.42 -9.01 6.32
N VAL A 27 -4.16 -8.61 5.27
CA VAL A 27 -4.76 -7.27 5.17
C VAL A 27 -5.78 -7.05 6.29
N LEU A 28 -6.66 -8.02 6.53
CA LEU A 28 -7.65 -7.96 7.61
C LEU A 28 -6.97 -7.83 8.98
N LEU A 29 -5.95 -8.64 9.24
CA LEU A 29 -5.20 -8.58 10.49
C LEU A 29 -4.48 -7.24 10.66
N HIS A 30 -3.87 -6.71 9.60
CA HIS A 30 -3.24 -5.39 9.62
C HIS A 30 -4.24 -4.31 10.01
N ASN A 31 -5.41 -4.29 9.35
CA ASN A 31 -6.46 -3.32 9.61
C ASN A 31 -7.00 -3.45 11.05
N PHE A 32 -7.21 -4.68 11.52
CA PHE A 32 -7.65 -4.96 12.88
C PHE A 32 -6.66 -4.42 13.92
N LEU A 33 -5.37 -4.71 13.77
CA LEU A 33 -4.32 -4.27 14.70
C LEU A 33 -4.12 -2.75 14.69
N ARG A 34 -4.39 -2.09 13.56
CA ARG A 34 -4.32 -0.62 13.46
C ARG A 34 -5.58 0.10 13.94
N ARG A 35 -6.66 -0.61 14.24
CA ARG A 35 -7.95 0.00 14.61
C ARG A 35 -7.98 0.56 16.02
N ASN A 36 -7.21 -0.02 16.94
CA ASN A 36 -7.11 0.41 18.33
C ASN A 36 -5.78 1.13 18.55
N GLU A 37 -5.78 2.30 19.20
CA GLU A 37 -4.57 3.11 19.42
C GLU A 37 -3.46 2.36 20.17
N THR A 38 -3.81 1.62 21.22
CA THR A 38 -2.85 0.84 22.01
C THR A 38 -2.25 -0.31 21.20
N ALA A 39 -3.07 -1.01 20.42
CA ALA A 39 -2.57 -2.07 19.53
C ALA A 39 -1.73 -1.48 18.40
N ALA A 40 -2.15 -0.33 17.85
CA ALA A 40 -1.47 0.36 16.77
C ALA A 40 -0.11 0.91 17.21
N SER A 41 0.02 1.42 18.43
CA SER A 41 1.30 1.94 18.94
C SER A 41 2.34 0.83 19.16
N ILE A 42 1.89 -0.40 19.43
CA ILE A 42 2.76 -1.59 19.52
C ILE A 42 3.07 -2.15 18.13
N TYR A 43 2.04 -2.33 17.30
CA TYR A 43 2.16 -2.96 15.99
C TYR A 43 2.86 -2.07 14.95
N THR A 44 2.51 -0.79 14.93
CA THR A 44 3.07 0.27 14.07
C THR A 44 3.42 1.49 14.94
N PRO A 45 4.51 1.43 15.72
CA PRO A 45 4.98 2.56 16.52
C PRO A 45 5.14 3.85 15.69
N PRO A 46 5.06 5.04 16.30
CA PRO A 46 5.31 6.31 15.61
C PRO A 46 6.60 6.26 14.77
N GLY A 47 6.53 6.80 13.55
CA GLY A 47 7.62 6.71 12.57
C GLY A 47 7.72 5.39 11.80
N THR A 48 6.82 4.43 12.04
CA THR A 48 6.77 3.18 11.24
C THR A 48 6.28 3.43 9.82
N ILE A 49 5.32 4.35 9.63
CA ILE A 49 4.67 4.66 8.33
C ILE A 49 5.15 6.03 7.87
N ASP A 50 5.06 6.31 6.57
CA ASP A 50 5.37 7.63 6.02
C ASP A 50 4.45 8.70 6.62
N ILE A 51 5.00 9.89 6.84
CA ILE A 51 4.23 11.09 7.18
C ILE A 51 4.12 11.93 5.91
N CYS A 52 2.89 12.15 5.47
CA CYS A 52 2.60 13.00 4.32
C CYS A 52 2.02 14.34 4.75
N ASP A 53 2.21 15.36 3.93
CA ASP A 53 1.48 16.62 4.05
C ASP A 53 0.04 16.48 3.54
N ASN A 54 -0.70 17.59 3.56
CA ASN A 54 -2.07 17.65 3.04
C ASN A 54 -2.14 17.48 1.50
N THR A 55 -1.01 17.56 0.79
CA THR A 55 -0.93 17.35 -0.66
C THR A 55 -0.57 15.91 -1.03
N GLY A 56 -0.28 15.07 -0.04
CA GLY A 56 0.13 13.67 -0.21
C GLY A 56 1.62 13.49 -0.44
N VAL A 57 2.42 14.56 -0.37
CA VAL A 57 3.89 14.51 -0.47
C VAL A 57 4.45 13.96 0.84
N ILE A 58 5.34 12.97 0.72
CA ILE A 58 6.03 12.38 1.87
C ILE A 58 7.02 13.40 2.44
N ILE A 59 6.75 13.89 3.65
CA ILE A 59 7.64 14.80 4.39
C ILE A 59 8.65 13.99 5.21
N GLN A 60 8.23 12.86 5.76
CA GLN A 60 9.10 11.98 6.54
C GLN A 60 8.93 10.52 6.08
N PRO A 61 10.00 9.86 5.59
CA PRO A 61 9.93 8.46 5.23
C PRO A 61 9.83 7.58 6.48
N GLY A 62 8.91 6.63 6.46
CA GLY A 62 8.70 5.69 7.55
C GLY A 62 9.77 4.59 7.59
N SER A 63 10.00 4.04 8.78
CA SER A 63 11.01 3.01 9.02
C SER A 63 10.74 1.70 8.29
N TRP A 64 9.49 1.43 7.88
CA TRP A 64 9.09 0.26 7.10
C TRP A 64 9.91 0.08 5.81
N ARG A 65 10.40 1.18 5.23
CA ARG A 65 11.22 1.17 4.02
C ARG A 65 12.58 0.50 4.22
N ARG A 66 13.13 0.55 5.44
CA ARG A 66 14.40 -0.13 5.79
C ARG A 66 14.23 -1.64 5.92
N GLU A 67 13.02 -2.11 6.22
CA GLU A 67 12.74 -3.54 6.41
C GLU A 67 12.46 -4.28 5.09
N ILE A 68 12.22 -3.52 4.01
CA ILE A 68 12.02 -4.02 2.66
C ILE A 68 13.34 -3.81 1.90
N GLY A 69 14.22 -4.81 1.99
CA GLY A 69 15.46 -4.85 1.21
C GLY A 69 15.22 -5.29 -0.24
N GLU A 70 16.27 -5.27 -1.05
CA GLU A 70 16.27 -5.64 -2.48
C GLU A 70 15.70 -7.04 -2.76
N ASN A 71 15.77 -7.94 -1.78
CA ASN A 71 15.30 -9.33 -1.89
C ASN A 71 13.84 -9.56 -1.47
N CYS A 72 13.06 -8.50 -1.26
CA CYS A 72 11.63 -8.66 -1.01
C CYS A 72 10.89 -9.10 -2.29
N ALA A 73 9.85 -9.93 -2.17
CA ALA A 73 9.03 -10.32 -3.32
C ALA A 73 8.11 -9.20 -3.79
N ILE A 74 7.67 -8.33 -2.87
CA ILE A 74 6.94 -7.11 -3.19
C ILE A 74 7.96 -6.00 -3.42
N ARG A 75 8.16 -5.62 -4.69
CA ARG A 75 9.11 -4.60 -5.12
C ARG A 75 8.38 -3.41 -5.74
N PRO A 76 8.94 -2.19 -5.67
CA PRO A 76 8.49 -1.09 -6.49
C PRO A 76 8.50 -1.52 -7.96
N ILE A 77 7.42 -1.22 -8.67
CA ILE A 77 7.37 -1.42 -10.12
C ILE A 77 8.01 -0.18 -10.75
N ASP A 78 8.91 -0.38 -11.71
CA ASP A 78 9.49 0.72 -12.46
C ASP A 78 8.39 1.55 -13.11
N GLN A 79 8.46 2.86 -12.95
CA GLN A 79 7.57 3.77 -13.65
C GLN A 79 7.95 3.78 -15.13
N VAL A 80 7.31 2.90 -15.89
CA VAL A 80 7.40 2.92 -17.35
C VAL A 80 6.48 4.03 -17.85
N PRO A 81 7.01 5.10 -18.47
CA PRO A 81 6.16 6.13 -19.06
C PRO A 81 5.29 5.47 -20.14
N ARG A 82 3.98 5.44 -19.88
CA ARG A 82 2.97 5.01 -20.83
C ARG A 82 2.05 6.17 -21.10
N ARG A 83 1.80 6.44 -22.38
CA ARG A 83 0.73 7.35 -22.78
C ARG A 83 -0.58 6.59 -22.64
N SER A 84 -1.36 6.92 -21.61
CA SER A 84 -2.73 6.41 -21.50
C SER A 84 -3.51 6.79 -22.75
N PRO A 85 -4.40 5.92 -23.25
CA PRO A 85 -5.24 6.27 -24.39
C PRO A 85 -6.15 7.45 -24.03
N GLU A 86 -6.38 8.33 -25.00
CA GLU A 86 -7.10 9.61 -24.83
C GLU A 86 -8.44 9.44 -24.10
N ASN A 87 -9.16 8.36 -24.43
CA ASN A 87 -10.46 8.02 -23.84
C ASN A 87 -10.37 7.78 -22.32
N ALA A 88 -9.32 7.11 -21.84
CA ALA A 88 -9.13 6.85 -20.42
C ALA A 88 -8.83 8.14 -19.65
N ILE A 89 -8.12 9.08 -20.28
CA ILE A 89 -7.87 10.41 -19.72
C ILE A 89 -9.18 11.18 -19.58
N GLN A 90 -9.99 11.22 -20.65
CA GLN A 90 -11.29 11.89 -20.66
C GLN A 90 -12.25 11.32 -19.61
N ILE A 91 -12.35 9.99 -19.51
CA ILE A 91 -13.18 9.33 -18.49
C ILE A 91 -12.72 9.73 -17.08
N ARG A 92 -11.40 9.72 -16.82
CA ARG A 92 -10.84 10.13 -15.53
C ARG A 92 -11.22 11.57 -15.20
N GLU A 93 -11.07 12.50 -16.14
CA GLU A 93 -11.41 13.91 -15.95
C GLU A 93 -12.90 14.13 -15.71
N GLN A 94 -13.77 13.40 -16.41
CA GLN A 94 -15.21 13.44 -16.17
C GLN A 94 -15.56 13.00 -14.74
N PHE A 95 -14.99 11.88 -14.29
CA PHE A 95 -15.20 11.43 -12.91
C PHE A 95 -14.64 12.43 -11.89
N THR A 96 -13.43 12.97 -12.11
CA THR A 96 -12.86 14.00 -11.22
C THR A 96 -13.78 15.21 -11.12
N SER A 97 -14.29 15.70 -12.25
CA SER A 97 -15.22 16.85 -12.29
C SER A 97 -16.54 16.54 -11.59
N TYR A 98 -17.08 15.33 -11.80
CA TYR A 98 -18.30 14.88 -11.13
C TYR A 98 -18.15 14.86 -9.61
N PHE A 99 -17.07 14.25 -9.09
CA PHE A 99 -16.85 14.18 -7.64
C PHE A 99 -16.51 15.54 -7.01
N TYR A 100 -15.87 16.43 -7.76
CA TYR A 100 -15.54 17.78 -7.28
C TYR A 100 -16.77 18.69 -7.24
N ASN A 101 -17.68 18.56 -8.19
CA ASN A 101 -18.87 19.41 -8.30
C ASN A 101 -20.09 18.92 -7.49
N ASN A 102 -20.11 17.65 -7.06
CA ASN A 102 -21.18 17.05 -6.26
C ASN A 102 -20.85 16.91 -4.76
N ASN A 103 -19.92 17.71 -4.25
CA ASN A 103 -19.66 17.93 -2.82
C ASN A 103 -19.93 19.39 -2.46
#